data_AF-A0A9W8XD58-F1
#
_entry.id   AF-A0A9W8XD58-F1
#
_cell.length_a   1.000
_cell.length_b   1.000
_cell.length_c   1.000
_cell.angle_alpha   90.00
_cell.angle_beta   90.00
_cell.angle_gamma   90.00
#
_symmetry.space_group_name_H-M   'P 1'
#
loop_
_entity.id
_entity.type
_entity.pdbx_description
1 polymer ?
#
loop_
_entity_poly.entity_id
_entity_poly.type
_entity_poly.pdbx_seq_one_letter_code
_entity_poly.pdbx_strand_id
1 'polypeptide(L)'
;MNKPNDDLVEVWKETEPTIANGLVNLLKHSQHFPDEFHQPLKMVNDVLARQIAKVPLKHLEETEDLFPLLYVESQPVQQTAFNILHKQIPAAQEQISIDSALEKTTARLPEELLSLILEAPTVAALADVNFERNIPLPLRGYLLSWLLVFDHLAHASFKVKNDYVDHIKTGAYLPGLLDFTFDFLGHAHNKPVDISKLDPTTYEPDIELPRRDTHWLLTHIYYLCLLHLPSLTKSWYIDCKSRPVVVTLEPWTEKYISPPVISSALSSVQSWADTLPSDEPFAVKVANRAHEITTTYAIDDATMAMRLTLPPSFPLSSARIEGLSRVAVNEQKWQSWLRTSLGAITIFNGSIIDALTTFKRNVEGAMKGQTECAICYSVVGSDKRLPDKRCSTCRNLFHGGCLFKWFRSSGSSSCPLCRNPFNYG
;
A
#
# COMPACT_ATOMS: atom_id res chain seq x y z
N MET A 1 23.77 4.22 41.99
CA MET A 1 22.48 4.07 41.30
C MET A 1 21.42 3.92 42.36
N ASN A 2 20.64 4.96 42.63
CA ASN A 2 19.53 4.88 43.59
C ASN A 2 18.40 4.09 42.94
N LYS A 3 18.05 2.94 43.51
CA LYS A 3 16.80 2.26 43.15
C LYS A 3 15.63 3.19 43.52
N PRO A 4 14.62 3.33 42.64
CA PRO A 4 13.41 4.07 42.99
C PRO A 4 12.75 3.45 44.23
N ASN A 5 12.06 4.26 45.01
CA ASN A 5 11.29 3.77 46.16
C ASN A 5 10.13 2.91 45.65
N ASP A 6 10.12 1.63 46.00
CA ASP A 6 9.15 0.65 45.51
C ASP A 6 7.70 1.04 45.87
N ASP A 7 7.47 1.61 47.06
CA ASP A 7 6.14 2.07 47.49
C ASP A 7 5.62 3.21 46.60
N LEU A 8 6.50 4.15 46.21
CA LEU A 8 6.12 5.24 45.31
C LEU A 8 5.85 4.74 43.89
N VAL A 9 6.54 3.69 43.45
CA VAL A 9 6.31 3.07 42.13
C VAL A 9 4.98 2.34 42.12
N GLU A 10 4.63 1.65 43.19
CA GLU A 10 3.34 0.95 43.35
C GLU A 10 2.18 1.95 43.37
N VAL A 11 2.25 2.97 44.23
CA VAL A 11 1.24 4.05 44.29
C VAL A 11 1.11 4.78 42.96
N TRP A 12 2.22 5.03 42.25
CA TRP A 12 2.15 5.63 40.91
C TRP A 12 1.39 4.74 39.93
N LYS A 13 1.69 3.44 39.87
CA LYS A 13 0.98 2.51 38.97
C LYS A 13 -0.51 2.43 39.24
N GLU A 14 -0.93 2.54 40.50
CA GLU A 14 -2.35 2.53 40.88
C GLU A 14 -3.07 3.84 40.52
N THR A 15 -2.39 4.98 40.63
CA THR A 15 -3.00 6.31 40.43
C THR A 15 -2.90 6.83 39.00
N GLU A 16 -1.93 6.34 38.23
CA GLU A 16 -1.65 6.74 36.84
C GLU A 16 -2.88 6.67 35.92
N PRO A 17 -3.73 5.60 35.93
CA PRO A 17 -4.93 5.55 35.09
C PRO A 17 -5.94 6.65 35.42
N THR A 18 -6.16 6.93 36.70
CA THR A 18 -7.12 7.98 37.12
C THR A 18 -6.63 9.37 36.73
N ILE A 19 -5.33 9.62 36.86
CA ILE A 19 -4.71 10.89 36.44
C ILE A 19 -4.83 11.05 34.92
N ALA A 20 -4.50 10.01 34.15
CA ALA A 20 -4.63 10.00 32.70
C ALA A 20 -6.05 10.35 32.24
N ASN A 21 -7.05 9.68 32.80
CA ASN A 21 -8.47 9.95 32.53
C ASN A 21 -8.85 11.39 32.92
N GLY A 22 -8.34 11.91 34.04
CA GLY A 22 -8.55 13.30 34.43
C GLY A 22 -7.99 14.30 33.42
N LEU A 23 -6.78 14.07 32.92
CA LEU A 23 -6.14 14.93 31.91
C LEU A 23 -6.87 14.89 30.57
N VAL A 24 -7.27 13.71 30.10
CA VAL A 24 -8.04 13.56 28.85
C VAL A 24 -9.40 14.23 28.98
N ASN A 25 -10.09 14.06 30.10
CA ASN A 25 -11.34 14.76 30.36
C ASN A 25 -11.17 16.27 30.34
N LEU A 26 -10.12 16.82 30.95
CA LEU A 26 -9.83 18.26 30.86
C LEU A 26 -9.61 18.71 29.42
N LEU A 27 -8.91 17.92 28.60
CA LEU A 27 -8.68 18.22 27.18
C LEU A 27 -9.99 18.29 26.41
N LYS A 28 -10.91 17.35 26.65
CA LYS A 28 -12.25 17.33 26.03
C LYS A 28 -13.04 18.60 26.35
N HIS A 29 -12.93 19.14 27.57
CA HIS A 29 -13.63 20.37 27.95
C HIS A 29 -13.06 21.63 27.27
N SER A 30 -11.83 21.59 26.74
CA SER A 30 -11.27 22.70 25.96
C SER A 30 -11.97 22.93 24.62
N GLN A 31 -12.88 22.04 24.19
CA GLN A 31 -13.63 22.18 22.94
C GLN A 31 -14.55 23.40 22.87
N HIS A 32 -14.93 23.99 24.01
CA HIS A 32 -15.99 24.99 24.07
C HIS A 32 -15.48 26.44 23.95
N PHE A 33 -14.17 26.67 23.99
CA PHE A 33 -13.61 28.02 24.11
C PHE A 33 -12.40 28.23 23.18
N PRO A 34 -12.42 29.21 22.26
CA PRO A 34 -11.24 29.58 21.50
C PRO A 34 -10.15 30.15 22.40
N ASP A 35 -8.90 29.82 22.12
CA ASP A 35 -7.75 30.32 22.88
C ASP A 35 -6.87 31.33 22.14
N GLU A 36 -7.20 31.65 20.87
CA GLU A 36 -6.43 32.58 20.03
C GLU A 36 -6.19 33.92 20.70
N PHE A 37 -7.24 34.48 21.32
CA PHE A 37 -7.19 35.76 22.03
C PHE A 37 -7.20 35.60 23.56
N HIS A 38 -7.19 34.36 24.07
CA HIS A 38 -7.26 34.06 25.50
C HIS A 38 -5.93 33.47 26.00
N GLN A 39 -4.90 34.31 26.12
CA GLN A 39 -3.53 33.88 26.48
C GLN A 39 -3.45 32.96 27.72
N PRO A 40 -4.15 33.19 28.84
CA PRO A 40 -4.12 32.24 29.97
C PRO A 40 -4.65 30.85 29.64
N LEU A 41 -5.69 30.75 28.80
CA LEU A 41 -6.29 29.48 28.39
C LEU A 41 -5.33 28.73 27.47
N LYS A 42 -4.70 29.46 26.53
CA LYS A 42 -3.65 28.89 25.67
C LYS A 42 -2.51 28.30 26.50
N MET A 43 -2.03 29.02 27.53
CA MET A 43 -1.01 28.50 28.44
C MET A 43 -1.45 27.25 29.19
N VAL A 44 -2.73 27.18 29.62
CA VAL A 44 -3.30 25.98 30.24
C VAL A 44 -3.32 24.82 29.26
N ASN A 45 -3.78 25.04 28.03
CA ASN A 45 -3.80 24.02 26.97
C ASN A 45 -2.38 23.53 26.63
N ASP A 46 -1.38 24.42 26.57
CA ASP A 46 0.03 24.06 26.35
C ASP A 46 0.63 23.24 27.50
N VAL A 47 0.25 23.54 28.75
CA VAL A 47 0.67 22.73 29.91
C VAL A 47 0.00 21.37 29.86
N LEU A 48 -1.30 21.33 29.58
CA LEU A 48 -2.09 20.11 29.49
C LEU A 48 -1.53 19.17 28.42
N ALA A 49 -1.27 19.69 27.22
CA ALA A 49 -0.62 18.98 26.11
C ALA A 49 0.69 18.29 26.53
N ARG A 50 1.55 19.03 27.24
CA ARG A 50 2.84 18.52 27.73
C ARG A 50 2.72 17.46 28.83
N GLN A 51 1.67 17.49 29.64
CA GLN A 51 1.44 16.43 30.63
C GLN A 51 0.86 15.18 29.97
N ILE A 52 -0.10 15.34 29.05
CA ILE A 52 -0.69 14.23 28.30
C ILE A 52 0.38 13.51 27.45
N ALA A 53 1.33 14.24 26.87
CA ALA A 53 2.44 13.65 26.11
C ALA A 53 3.31 12.66 26.92
N LYS A 54 3.26 12.71 28.26
CA LYS A 54 3.99 11.79 29.16
C LYS A 54 3.16 10.58 29.59
N VAL A 55 1.85 10.59 29.33
CA VAL A 55 0.94 9.51 29.71
C VAL A 55 1.18 8.29 28.80
N PRO A 56 1.33 7.07 29.36
CA PRO A 56 1.44 5.85 28.57
C PRO A 56 0.19 5.61 27.70
N LEU A 57 0.39 5.12 26.47
CA LEU A 57 -0.66 4.87 25.49
C LEU A 57 -1.82 4.00 26.01
N LYS A 58 -1.49 3.01 26.85
CA LYS A 58 -2.43 2.06 27.47
C LYS A 58 -3.45 2.72 28.42
N HIS A 59 -3.31 4.01 28.72
CA HIS A 59 -4.20 4.75 29.61
C HIS A 59 -5.02 5.83 28.88
N LEU A 60 -4.98 5.87 27.55
CA LEU A 60 -5.62 6.92 26.75
C LEU A 60 -6.86 6.40 25.98
N GLU A 61 -7.59 5.42 26.49
CA GLU A 61 -8.48 4.49 25.75
C GLU A 61 -9.68 5.09 24.95
N GLU A 62 -9.91 6.40 24.97
CA GLU A 62 -11.11 7.04 24.39
C GLU A 62 -10.83 7.72 23.04
N THR A 63 -10.74 6.97 21.95
CA THR A 63 -10.40 7.51 20.61
C THR A 63 -11.53 8.31 19.96
N GLU A 64 -12.78 7.85 20.03
CA GLU A 64 -13.88 8.45 19.24
C GLU A 64 -14.18 9.90 19.66
N ASP A 65 -14.18 10.16 20.96
CA ASP A 65 -14.44 11.49 21.53
C ASP A 65 -13.30 12.50 21.25
N LEU A 66 -12.16 12.06 20.74
CA LEU A 66 -11.03 12.95 20.42
C LEU A 66 -11.11 13.50 19.00
N PHE A 67 -11.85 12.87 18.08
CA PHE A 67 -11.99 13.38 16.72
C PHE A 67 -12.54 14.82 16.67
N PRO A 68 -13.60 15.19 17.41
CA PRO A 68 -14.10 16.57 17.41
C PRO A 68 -13.06 17.61 17.82
N LEU A 69 -12.06 17.22 18.63
CA LEU A 69 -11.00 18.13 19.08
C LEU A 69 -10.04 18.57 17.97
N LEU A 70 -10.02 17.86 16.83
CA LEU A 70 -9.23 18.22 15.65
C LEU A 70 -9.74 19.49 14.96
N TYR A 71 -10.96 19.93 15.26
CA TYR A 71 -11.56 21.12 14.65
C TYR A 71 -11.76 22.28 15.63
N VAL A 72 -11.27 22.15 16.87
CA VAL A 72 -11.38 23.19 17.90
C VAL A 72 -10.45 24.37 17.58
N GLU A 73 -10.86 25.58 17.95
CA GLU A 73 -10.11 26.83 17.77
C GLU A 73 -8.94 26.97 18.79
N SER A 74 -8.11 25.91 18.89
CA SER A 74 -6.92 25.86 19.72
C SER A 74 -5.89 24.90 19.12
N GLN A 75 -4.75 25.43 18.67
CA GLN A 75 -3.66 24.61 18.12
C GLN A 75 -3.12 23.57 19.12
N PRO A 76 -2.86 23.90 20.41
CA PRO A 76 -2.38 22.90 21.37
C PRO A 76 -3.38 21.76 21.58
N VAL A 77 -4.68 22.05 21.57
CA VAL A 77 -5.74 21.03 21.70
C VAL A 77 -5.78 20.12 20.48
N GLN A 78 -5.83 20.70 19.26
CA GLN A 78 -5.79 19.93 18.01
C GLN A 78 -4.57 19.02 17.95
N GLN A 79 -3.38 19.56 18.26
CA GLN A 79 -2.13 18.80 18.21
C GLN A 79 -2.10 17.68 19.26
N THR A 80 -2.64 17.92 20.46
CA THR A 80 -2.71 16.90 21.51
C THR A 80 -3.64 15.77 21.10
N ALA A 81 -4.85 16.10 20.62
CA ALA A 81 -5.80 15.11 20.13
C ALA A 81 -5.21 14.27 18.98
N PHE A 82 -4.61 14.94 17.99
CA PHE A 82 -3.91 14.28 16.90
C PHE A 82 -2.80 13.34 17.41
N ASN A 83 -1.93 13.80 18.31
CA ASN A 83 -0.82 12.99 18.83
C ASN A 83 -1.30 11.73 19.56
N ILE A 84 -2.44 11.78 20.25
CA ILE A 84 -3.04 10.60 20.90
C ILE A 84 -3.55 9.65 19.82
N LEU A 85 -4.40 10.15 18.91
CA LEU A 85 -5.02 9.36 17.85
C LEU A 85 -3.97 8.72 16.92
N HIS A 86 -2.97 9.48 16.49
CA HIS A 86 -1.89 9.05 15.62
C HIS A 86 -1.05 7.91 16.20
N LYS A 87 -1.01 7.77 17.53
CA LYS A 87 -0.35 6.63 18.21
C LYS A 87 -1.29 5.46 18.44
N GLN A 88 -2.56 5.72 18.73
CA GLN A 88 -3.53 4.68 19.10
C GLN A 88 -4.09 3.95 17.90
N ILE A 89 -4.43 4.68 16.84
CA ILE A 89 -5.06 4.11 15.65
C ILE A 89 -4.20 3.00 15.05
N PRO A 90 -2.87 3.20 14.78
CA PRO A 90 -2.04 2.13 14.23
C PRO A 90 -1.88 0.94 15.20
N ALA A 91 -1.78 1.20 16.50
CA ALA A 91 -1.65 0.17 17.53
C ALA A 91 -2.89 -0.72 17.64
N ALA A 92 -4.09 -0.18 17.38
CA ALA A 92 -5.34 -0.92 17.36
C ALA A 92 -5.58 -1.71 16.06
N GLN A 93 -4.93 -1.35 14.94
CA GLN A 93 -5.22 -1.94 13.62
C GLN A 93 -4.94 -3.43 13.52
N GLU A 94 -3.94 -3.95 14.24
CA GLU A 94 -3.64 -5.38 14.23
C GLU A 94 -4.79 -6.19 14.85
N GLN A 95 -5.33 -5.73 15.99
CA GLN A 95 -6.47 -6.38 16.64
C GLN A 95 -7.74 -6.30 15.78
N ILE A 96 -8.05 -5.13 15.21
CA ILE A 96 -9.18 -4.95 14.28
C ILE A 96 -9.08 -5.90 13.09
N SER A 97 -7.86 -6.14 12.60
CA SER A 97 -7.62 -7.08 11.51
C SER A 97 -7.90 -8.52 11.89
N ILE A 98 -7.57 -8.92 13.13
CA ILE A 98 -7.88 -10.24 13.68
C ILE A 98 -9.40 -10.39 13.85
N ASP A 99 -10.04 -9.41 14.47
CA ASP A 99 -11.49 -9.44 14.77
C ASP A 99 -12.31 -9.49 13.48
N SER A 100 -11.99 -8.65 12.48
CA SER A 100 -12.65 -8.67 11.17
C SER A 100 -12.49 -10.01 10.43
N ALA A 101 -11.36 -10.71 10.62
CA ALA A 101 -11.15 -12.02 10.03
C ALA A 101 -11.98 -13.11 10.73
N LEU A 102 -12.08 -13.06 12.06
CA LEU A 102 -12.85 -14.00 12.87
C LEU A 102 -14.37 -13.82 12.69
N GLU A 103 -14.85 -12.58 12.79
CA GLU A 103 -16.27 -12.24 12.74
C GLU A 103 -16.80 -12.14 11.30
N LYS A 104 -15.90 -12.09 10.31
CA LYS A 104 -16.22 -11.87 8.88
C LYS A 104 -16.98 -10.57 8.63
N THR A 105 -16.78 -9.57 9.48
CA THR A 105 -17.36 -8.22 9.34
C THR A 105 -16.59 -7.39 8.32
N THR A 106 -17.26 -6.41 7.71
CA THR A 106 -16.63 -5.40 6.85
C THR A 106 -16.14 -4.25 7.72
N ALA A 107 -14.84 -3.97 7.69
CA ALA A 107 -14.28 -2.88 8.48
C ALA A 107 -14.71 -1.52 7.91
N ARG A 108 -14.91 -0.52 8.77
CA ARG A 108 -15.22 0.85 8.37
C ARG A 108 -14.37 1.86 9.14
N LEU A 109 -14.00 2.94 8.46
CA LEU A 109 -13.43 4.13 9.10
C LEU A 109 -14.49 4.77 10.03
N PRO A 110 -14.08 5.36 11.16
CA PRO A 110 -15.00 6.05 12.08
C PRO A 110 -15.79 7.16 11.39
N GLU A 111 -17.08 7.29 11.71
CA GLU A 111 -17.96 8.29 11.06
C GLU A 111 -17.55 9.72 11.42
N GLU A 112 -17.10 9.93 12.66
CA GLU A 112 -16.57 11.19 13.15
C GLU A 112 -15.35 11.62 12.33
N LEU A 113 -14.43 10.69 12.06
CA LEU A 113 -13.25 10.96 11.23
C LEU A 113 -13.65 11.33 9.79
N LEU A 114 -14.61 10.60 9.21
CA LEU A 114 -15.10 10.87 7.86
C LEU A 114 -15.80 12.23 7.77
N SER A 115 -16.50 12.64 8.83
CA SER A 115 -17.15 13.95 8.89
C SER A 115 -16.12 15.10 8.80
N LEU A 116 -14.94 14.92 9.39
CA LEU A 116 -13.85 15.91 9.38
C LEU A 116 -13.18 16.07 8.01
N ILE A 117 -13.24 15.04 7.16
CA ILE A 117 -12.63 15.07 5.82
C ILE A 117 -13.66 15.24 4.69
N LEU A 118 -14.95 15.41 5.03
CA LEU A 118 -16.04 15.52 4.06
C LEU A 118 -15.95 16.79 3.21
N GLU A 119 -15.68 17.94 3.85
CA GLU A 119 -15.63 19.24 3.19
C GLU A 119 -14.18 19.65 2.93
N ALA A 120 -13.70 19.39 1.71
CA ALA A 120 -12.36 19.78 1.31
C ALA A 120 -12.20 21.32 1.26
N PRO A 121 -11.11 21.89 1.82
CA PRO A 121 -10.78 23.30 1.69
C PRO A 121 -10.57 23.69 0.21
N THR A 122 -10.68 24.99 -0.08
CA THR A 122 -10.34 25.54 -1.40
C THR A 122 -9.32 26.66 -1.25
N VAL A 123 -8.45 26.85 -2.26
CA VAL A 123 -7.47 27.96 -2.25
C VAL A 123 -8.20 29.31 -2.23
N ALA A 124 -9.37 29.40 -2.85
CA ALA A 124 -10.22 30.60 -2.82
C ALA A 124 -10.65 30.97 -1.39
N ALA A 125 -11.04 29.99 -0.57
CA ALA A 125 -11.40 30.22 0.83
C ALA A 125 -10.21 30.66 1.70
N LEU A 126 -8.98 30.42 1.24
CA LEU A 126 -7.74 30.77 1.93
C LEU A 126 -7.10 32.08 1.42
N ALA A 127 -7.69 32.75 0.44
CA ALA A 127 -7.08 33.89 -0.24
C ALA A 127 -6.74 35.05 0.71
N ASP A 128 -7.62 35.31 1.67
CA ASP A 128 -7.47 36.39 2.66
C ASP A 128 -6.94 35.90 4.02
N VAL A 129 -6.61 34.62 4.13
CA VAL A 129 -6.18 34.01 5.39
C VAL A 129 -4.68 34.24 5.62
N ASN A 130 -4.32 34.71 6.81
CA ASN A 130 -2.94 35.01 7.16
C ASN A 130 -2.15 33.75 7.57
N PHE A 131 -1.10 33.41 6.80
CA PHE A 131 -0.15 32.32 7.07
C PHE A 131 1.12 32.78 7.82
N GLU A 132 1.17 33.99 8.39
CA GLU A 132 2.37 34.52 9.06
C GLU A 132 2.71 33.81 10.37
N ARG A 133 1.68 33.43 11.15
CA ARG A 133 1.88 32.94 12.52
C ARG A 133 1.68 31.43 12.64
N ASN A 134 0.56 30.92 12.14
CA ASN A 134 0.21 29.50 12.23
C ASN A 134 -0.49 29.05 10.95
N ILE A 135 -0.56 27.73 10.74
CA ILE A 135 -1.48 27.16 9.74
C ILE A 135 -2.90 27.46 10.22
N PRO A 136 -3.82 27.91 9.34
CA PRO A 136 -5.21 28.13 9.71
C PRO A 136 -5.81 26.88 10.36
N LEU A 137 -6.41 27.03 11.55
CA LEU A 137 -6.86 25.90 12.37
C LEU A 137 -7.84 24.95 11.65
N PRO A 138 -8.80 25.43 10.82
CA PRO A 138 -9.65 24.54 10.03
C PRO A 138 -8.87 23.72 9.00
N LEU A 139 -7.91 24.34 8.30
CA LEU A 139 -7.05 23.67 7.33
C LEU A 139 -6.16 22.64 8.03
N ARG A 140 -5.59 23.00 9.17
CA ARG A 140 -4.77 22.09 9.98
C ARG A 140 -5.59 20.87 10.40
N GLY A 141 -6.77 21.08 10.98
CA GLY A 141 -7.67 20.00 11.41
C GLY A 141 -8.02 19.04 10.26
N TYR A 142 -8.37 19.58 9.09
CA TYR A 142 -8.65 18.79 7.89
C TYR A 142 -7.45 17.92 7.47
N LEU A 143 -6.25 18.51 7.38
CA LEU A 143 -5.05 17.78 6.93
C LEU A 143 -4.57 16.75 7.96
N LEU A 144 -4.64 17.07 9.26
CA LEU A 144 -4.34 16.11 10.32
C LEU A 144 -5.33 14.94 10.32
N SER A 145 -6.61 15.19 10.02
CA SER A 145 -7.61 14.13 9.89
C SER A 145 -7.26 13.17 8.73
N TRP A 146 -6.72 13.66 7.61
CA TRP A 146 -6.22 12.79 6.55
C TRP A 146 -5.03 11.93 6.98
N LEU A 147 -4.11 12.44 7.80
CA LEU A 147 -3.04 11.61 8.37
C LEU A 147 -3.63 10.46 9.22
N LEU A 148 -4.67 10.72 10.02
CA LEU A 148 -5.35 9.67 10.78
C LEU A 148 -6.06 8.63 9.89
N VAL A 149 -6.58 9.03 8.73
CA VAL A 149 -7.10 8.07 7.73
C VAL A 149 -5.98 7.14 7.25
N PHE A 150 -4.77 7.66 7.02
CA PHE A 150 -3.63 6.82 6.66
C PHE A 150 -3.12 5.96 7.82
N ASP A 151 -3.27 6.40 9.07
CA ASP A 151 -2.98 5.57 10.25
C ASP A 151 -3.87 4.34 10.32
N HIS A 152 -5.15 4.46 9.93
CA HIS A 152 -6.05 3.31 9.81
C HIS A 152 -5.60 2.33 8.71
N LEU A 153 -4.95 2.83 7.66
CA LEU A 153 -4.39 2.00 6.60
C LEU A 153 -3.03 1.40 6.99
N ALA A 154 -2.30 2.01 7.92
CA ALA A 154 -1.05 1.47 8.45
C ALA A 154 -1.33 0.18 9.26
N HIS A 155 -0.50 -0.85 9.07
CA HIS A 155 -0.60 -2.17 9.75
C HIS A 155 -1.89 -2.97 9.56
N ALA A 156 -2.95 -2.41 8.97
CA ALA A 156 -4.16 -3.13 8.64
C ALA A 156 -3.89 -4.31 7.68
N SER A 157 -4.63 -5.40 7.88
CA SER A 157 -4.63 -6.54 6.98
C SER A 157 -5.10 -6.13 5.58
N PHE A 158 -4.75 -6.94 4.58
CA PHE A 158 -5.14 -6.69 3.19
C PHE A 158 -6.66 -6.54 3.01
N LYS A 159 -7.46 -7.37 3.70
CA LYS A 159 -8.93 -7.28 3.67
C LYS A 159 -9.41 -5.95 4.24
N VAL A 160 -8.98 -5.61 5.46
CA VAL A 160 -9.38 -4.37 6.14
C VAL A 160 -8.97 -3.13 5.35
N LYS A 161 -7.75 -3.13 4.78
CA LYS A 161 -7.31 -2.06 3.86
C LYS A 161 -8.27 -1.89 2.70
N ASN A 162 -8.65 -2.97 2.03
CA ASN A 162 -9.58 -2.89 0.90
C ASN A 162 -10.97 -2.38 1.32
N ASP A 163 -11.46 -2.79 2.49
CA ASP A 163 -12.73 -2.27 3.03
C ASP A 163 -12.64 -0.74 3.27
N TYR A 164 -11.54 -0.25 3.85
CA TYR A 164 -11.30 1.19 4.03
C TYR A 164 -11.16 1.94 2.70
N VAL A 165 -10.40 1.39 1.73
CA VAL A 165 -10.29 2.01 0.40
C VAL A 165 -11.65 2.10 -0.30
N ASP A 166 -12.49 1.06 -0.18
CA ASP A 166 -13.84 1.08 -0.74
C ASP A 166 -14.75 2.09 -0.05
N HIS A 167 -14.60 2.26 1.28
CA HIS A 167 -15.32 3.29 2.02
C HIS A 167 -14.93 4.70 1.54
N ILE A 168 -13.62 4.97 1.39
CA ILE A 168 -13.09 6.24 0.87
C ILE A 168 -13.61 6.51 -0.55
N LYS A 169 -13.62 5.47 -1.39
CA LYS A 169 -14.09 5.54 -2.77
C LYS A 169 -15.60 5.85 -2.84
N THR A 170 -16.41 5.15 -2.04
CA THR A 170 -17.87 5.29 -2.04
C THR A 170 -18.31 6.66 -1.58
N GLY A 171 -17.65 7.23 -0.56
CA GLY A 171 -17.92 8.60 -0.11
C GLY A 171 -17.25 9.69 -0.95
N ALA A 172 -16.46 9.34 -1.98
CA ALA A 172 -15.76 10.27 -2.86
C ALA A 172 -14.94 11.33 -2.10
N TYR A 173 -14.26 10.94 -1.02
CA TYR A 173 -13.51 11.87 -0.17
C TYR A 173 -12.17 12.33 -0.79
N LEU A 174 -11.49 11.43 -1.52
CA LEU A 174 -10.13 11.68 -2.05
C LEU A 174 -10.06 12.80 -3.12
N PRO A 175 -10.99 12.92 -4.09
CA PRO A 175 -10.91 13.94 -5.13
C PRO A 175 -10.78 15.37 -4.61
N GLY A 176 -11.56 15.74 -3.58
CA GLY A 176 -11.51 17.08 -3.00
C GLY A 176 -10.15 17.40 -2.37
N LEU A 177 -9.54 16.43 -1.66
CA LEU A 177 -8.19 16.55 -1.12
C LEU A 177 -7.17 16.80 -2.24
N LEU A 178 -7.20 15.99 -3.31
CA LEU A 178 -6.22 16.08 -4.40
C LEU A 178 -6.37 17.37 -5.21
N ASP A 179 -7.62 17.79 -5.49
CA ASP A 179 -7.90 19.07 -6.16
C ASP A 179 -7.35 20.24 -5.35
N PHE A 180 -7.61 20.27 -4.05
CA PHE A 180 -7.05 21.28 -3.14
C PHE A 180 -5.51 21.23 -3.10
N THR A 181 -4.94 20.03 -2.95
CA THR A 181 -3.49 19.80 -2.84
C THR A 181 -2.75 20.40 -4.02
N PHE A 182 -3.18 20.09 -5.25
CA PHE A 182 -2.47 20.52 -6.45
C PHE A 182 -2.80 21.94 -6.89
N ASP A 183 -3.92 22.50 -6.43
CA ASP A 183 -4.13 23.94 -6.53
C ASP A 183 -3.17 24.70 -5.58
N PHE A 184 -3.11 24.30 -4.30
CA PHE A 184 -2.28 24.95 -3.28
C PHE A 184 -0.77 24.81 -3.57
N LEU A 185 -0.32 23.66 -4.06
CA LEU A 185 1.06 23.43 -4.50
C LEU A 185 1.40 24.10 -5.84
N GLY A 186 0.47 24.86 -6.44
CA GLY A 186 0.72 25.70 -7.61
C GLY A 186 0.69 24.99 -8.96
N HIS A 187 0.30 23.71 -9.01
CA HIS A 187 0.18 22.96 -10.28
C HIS A 187 -0.94 23.50 -11.17
N ALA A 188 -2.08 23.87 -10.58
CA ALA A 188 -3.18 24.51 -11.31
C ALA A 188 -2.77 25.81 -12.02
N HIS A 189 -1.68 26.43 -11.56
CA HIS A 189 -1.14 27.70 -12.04
C HIS A 189 0.15 27.56 -12.87
N ASN A 190 0.53 26.34 -13.28
CA ASN A 190 1.80 26.02 -13.97
C ASN A 190 3.06 26.48 -13.21
N LYS A 191 2.99 26.59 -11.87
CA LYS A 191 4.10 27.01 -11.01
C LYS A 191 4.19 26.09 -9.79
N PRO A 192 4.50 24.80 -9.99
CA PRO A 192 4.61 23.86 -8.89
C PRO A 192 5.69 24.31 -7.90
N VAL A 193 5.40 24.17 -6.61
CA VAL A 193 6.34 24.47 -5.52
C VAL A 193 7.55 23.55 -5.61
N ASP A 194 8.75 24.11 -5.38
CA ASP A 194 9.95 23.30 -5.22
C ASP A 194 10.02 22.70 -3.81
N ILE A 195 9.99 21.38 -3.75
CA ILE A 195 10.04 20.58 -2.52
C ILE A 195 11.37 19.85 -2.36
N SER A 196 12.41 20.21 -3.12
CA SER A 196 13.73 19.57 -3.09
C SER A 196 14.40 19.47 -1.71
N LYS A 197 14.00 20.34 -0.77
CA LYS A 197 14.51 20.40 0.61
C LYS A 197 13.55 19.80 1.64
N LEU A 198 12.45 19.19 1.21
CA LEU A 198 11.47 18.55 2.07
C LEU A 198 11.55 17.04 1.86
N ASP A 199 11.49 16.28 2.95
CA ASP A 199 11.36 14.82 2.86
C ASP A 199 9.88 14.46 2.72
N PRO A 200 9.42 13.92 1.58
CA PRO A 200 8.02 13.53 1.42
C PRO A 200 7.63 12.32 2.26
N THR A 201 8.58 11.55 2.78
CA THR A 201 8.30 10.27 3.47
C THR A 201 7.95 10.42 4.94
N THR A 202 8.25 11.58 5.52
CA THR A 202 8.01 11.91 6.92
C THR A 202 7.39 13.29 7.04
N TYR A 203 6.73 13.54 8.17
CA TYR A 203 6.19 14.85 8.51
C TYR A 203 6.21 15.04 10.02
N GLU A 204 6.75 16.18 10.46
CA GLU A 204 6.73 16.62 11.85
C GLU A 204 6.11 18.03 11.90
N PRO A 205 4.97 18.22 12.59
CA PRO A 205 4.29 19.53 12.63
C PRO A 205 5.13 20.65 13.24
N ASP A 206 4.90 21.88 12.77
CA ASP A 206 5.40 23.12 13.36
C ASP A 206 6.93 23.30 13.34
N ILE A 207 7.64 22.61 12.44
CA ILE A 207 9.09 22.79 12.22
C ILE A 207 9.37 23.89 11.20
N GLU A 208 8.60 23.92 10.11
CA GLU A 208 8.77 24.88 9.02
C GLU A 208 7.86 26.10 9.23
N LEU A 209 8.12 27.18 8.49
CA LEU A 209 7.21 28.33 8.47
C LEU A 209 5.82 27.89 7.99
N PRO A 210 4.70 28.44 8.51
CA PRO A 210 3.37 27.83 8.36
C PRO A 210 2.97 27.46 6.92
N ARG A 211 3.23 28.35 5.95
CA ARG A 211 2.93 28.06 4.54
C ARG A 211 3.81 26.95 3.97
N ARG A 212 5.08 26.91 4.33
CA ARG A 212 6.04 25.88 3.90
C ARG A 212 5.78 24.55 4.61
N ASP A 213 5.37 24.60 5.87
CA ASP A 213 4.88 23.45 6.66
C ASP A 213 3.63 22.85 6.00
N THR A 214 2.70 23.69 5.55
CA THR A 214 1.53 23.24 4.75
C THR A 214 1.96 22.56 3.44
N HIS A 215 2.95 23.11 2.72
CA HIS A 215 3.49 22.43 1.52
C HIS A 215 4.10 21.07 1.87
N TRP A 216 4.82 20.97 2.98
CA TRP A 216 5.42 19.71 3.44
C TRP A 216 4.35 18.68 3.80
N LEU A 217 3.35 19.06 4.59
CA LEU A 217 2.23 18.23 4.97
C LEU A 217 1.45 17.71 3.74
N LEU A 218 1.09 18.60 2.81
CA LEU A 218 0.40 18.21 1.58
C LEU A 218 1.23 17.28 0.71
N THR A 219 2.54 17.51 0.64
CA THR A 219 3.48 16.63 -0.07
C THR A 219 3.53 15.25 0.58
N HIS A 220 3.58 15.19 1.90
CA HIS A 220 3.58 13.94 2.66
C HIS A 220 2.26 13.18 2.51
N ILE A 221 1.12 13.88 2.61
CA ILE A 221 -0.21 13.32 2.35
C ILE A 221 -0.29 12.76 0.93
N TYR A 222 0.22 13.46 -0.07
CA TYR A 222 0.25 12.95 -1.44
C TYR A 222 1.14 11.69 -1.59
N TYR A 223 2.29 11.66 -0.92
CA TYR A 223 3.11 10.45 -0.84
C TYR A 223 2.31 9.27 -0.25
N LEU A 224 1.57 9.50 0.85
CA LEU A 224 0.70 8.49 1.46
C LEU A 224 -0.47 8.08 0.56
N CYS A 225 -1.05 9.01 -0.22
CA CYS A 225 -2.04 8.69 -1.25
C CYS A 225 -1.49 7.71 -2.29
N LEU A 226 -0.25 7.92 -2.76
CA LEU A 226 0.36 7.00 -3.73
C LEU A 226 0.78 5.67 -3.10
N LEU A 227 1.10 5.65 -1.80
CA LEU A 227 1.49 4.43 -1.09
C LEU A 227 0.29 3.55 -0.74
N HIS A 228 -0.80 4.14 -0.26
CA HIS A 228 -1.95 3.42 0.31
C HIS A 228 -3.19 3.44 -0.59
N LEU A 229 -3.34 4.45 -1.44
CA LEU A 229 -4.49 4.63 -2.34
C LEU A 229 -4.06 4.79 -3.82
N PRO A 230 -3.10 4.01 -4.36
CA PRO A 230 -2.54 4.24 -5.69
C PRO A 230 -3.59 4.16 -6.80
N SER A 231 -4.52 3.19 -6.72
CA SER A 231 -5.58 3.04 -7.73
C SER A 231 -6.56 4.21 -7.75
N LEU A 232 -6.96 4.73 -6.59
CA LEU A 232 -7.86 5.89 -6.51
C LEU A 232 -7.17 7.18 -6.97
N THR A 233 -5.93 7.40 -6.51
CA THR A 233 -5.11 8.56 -6.90
C THR A 233 -4.87 8.59 -8.41
N LYS A 234 -4.57 7.43 -8.99
CA LYS A 234 -4.40 7.27 -10.44
C LYS A 234 -5.70 7.52 -11.20
N SER A 235 -6.84 7.02 -10.71
CA SER A 235 -8.14 7.29 -11.32
C SER A 235 -8.42 8.79 -11.37
N TRP A 236 -8.21 9.48 -10.24
CA TRP A 236 -8.34 10.94 -10.18
C TRP A 236 -7.40 11.63 -11.18
N TYR A 237 -6.14 11.20 -11.28
CA TYR A 237 -5.18 11.80 -12.23
C TYR A 237 -5.62 11.62 -13.69
N ILE A 238 -6.10 10.44 -14.07
CA ILE A 238 -6.61 10.15 -15.42
C ILE A 238 -7.84 11.00 -15.74
N ASP A 239 -8.73 11.19 -14.76
CA ASP A 239 -9.97 11.96 -14.90
C ASP A 239 -9.75 13.48 -14.72
N CYS A 240 -8.53 13.92 -14.39
CA CYS A 240 -8.21 15.31 -14.10
C CYS A 240 -8.40 16.20 -15.34
N LYS A 241 -9.33 17.15 -15.25
CA LYS A 241 -9.66 18.07 -16.34
C LYS A 241 -8.68 19.25 -16.46
N SER A 242 -7.92 19.53 -15.40
CA SER A 242 -7.00 20.66 -15.36
C SER A 242 -5.72 20.33 -16.13
N ARG A 243 -5.63 20.84 -17.36
CA ARG A 243 -4.44 20.65 -18.21
C ARG A 243 -3.13 21.09 -17.53
N PRO A 244 -3.06 22.23 -16.81
CA PRO A 244 -1.86 22.60 -16.05
C PRO A 244 -1.43 21.55 -15.04
N VAL A 245 -2.39 20.98 -14.30
CA VAL A 245 -2.11 19.93 -13.31
C VAL A 245 -1.54 18.70 -14.00
N VAL A 246 -2.21 18.18 -15.03
CA VAL A 246 -1.74 16.98 -15.76
C VAL A 246 -0.32 17.15 -16.30
N VAL A 247 -0.01 18.31 -16.91
CA VAL A 247 1.30 18.56 -17.52
C VAL A 247 2.42 18.70 -16.48
N THR A 248 2.14 19.29 -15.32
CA THR A 248 3.17 19.59 -14.31
C THR A 248 3.32 18.50 -13.26
N LEU A 249 2.26 17.74 -12.97
CA LEU A 249 2.22 16.79 -11.86
C LEU A 249 3.07 15.56 -12.12
N GLU A 250 3.00 14.95 -13.30
CA GLU A 250 3.74 13.71 -13.57
C GLU A 250 5.27 13.87 -13.48
N PRO A 251 5.91 14.86 -14.13
CA PRO A 251 7.35 15.09 -13.98
C PRO A 251 7.76 15.47 -12.56
N TRP A 252 6.90 16.20 -11.84
CA TRP A 252 7.14 16.58 -10.44
C TRP A 252 7.07 15.36 -9.52
N THR A 253 6.09 14.48 -9.74
CA THR A 253 5.93 13.21 -9.00
C THR A 253 7.11 12.29 -9.28
N GLU A 254 7.49 12.10 -10.55
CA GLU A 254 8.66 11.32 -10.95
C GLU A 254 9.93 11.79 -10.25
N LYS A 255 10.11 13.10 -10.11
CA LYS A 255 11.32 13.68 -9.51
C LYS A 255 11.35 13.55 -7.99
N TYR A 256 10.24 13.82 -7.31
CA TYR A 256 10.25 14.02 -5.86
C TYR A 256 9.55 12.92 -5.06
N ILE A 257 8.52 12.27 -5.61
CA ILE A 257 7.62 11.39 -4.84
C ILE A 257 7.73 9.92 -5.27
N SER A 258 7.82 9.64 -6.57
CA SER A 258 7.95 8.29 -7.09
C SER A 258 9.18 7.53 -6.57
N PRO A 259 10.38 8.14 -6.39
CA PRO A 259 11.55 7.40 -5.92
C PRO A 259 11.34 6.70 -4.56
N PRO A 260 10.86 7.37 -3.49
CA PRO A 260 10.56 6.67 -2.24
C PRO A 260 9.39 5.70 -2.35
N VAL A 261 8.35 5.98 -3.17
CA VAL A 261 7.23 5.04 -3.38
C VAL A 261 7.72 3.74 -4.03
N ILE A 262 8.54 3.84 -5.08
CA ILE A 262 9.17 2.69 -5.75
C ILE A 262 10.04 1.92 -4.76
N SER A 263 10.89 2.62 -4.00
CA SER A 263 11.75 2.00 -3.00
C SER A 263 10.96 1.21 -1.95
N SER A 264 9.85 1.79 -1.46
CA SER A 264 8.95 1.14 -0.51
C SER A 264 8.29 -0.11 -1.11
N ALA A 265 7.77 0.00 -2.34
CA ALA A 265 7.14 -1.12 -3.05
C ALA A 265 8.11 -2.28 -3.32
N LEU A 266 9.34 -1.99 -3.76
CA LEU A 266 10.38 -3.00 -3.98
C LEU A 266 10.83 -3.65 -2.67
N SER A 267 10.96 -2.88 -1.59
CA SER A 267 11.31 -3.40 -0.26
C SER A 267 10.23 -4.32 0.29
N SER A 268 8.95 -3.96 0.11
CA SER A 268 7.83 -4.82 0.48
C SER A 268 7.86 -6.15 -0.28
N VAL A 269 8.11 -6.12 -1.60
CA VAL A 269 8.24 -7.34 -2.39
C VAL A 269 9.44 -8.17 -1.97
N GLN A 270 10.58 -7.54 -1.65
CA GLN A 270 11.77 -8.25 -1.16
C GLN A 270 11.46 -8.95 0.17
N SER A 271 10.86 -8.24 1.13
CA SER A 271 10.49 -8.84 2.43
C SER A 271 9.53 -10.02 2.27
N TRP A 272 8.57 -9.93 1.35
CA TRP A 272 7.67 -11.04 1.04
C TRP A 272 8.40 -12.19 0.36
N ALA A 273 9.28 -11.90 -0.60
CA ALA A 273 10.08 -12.90 -1.28
C ALA A 273 10.96 -13.69 -0.30
N ASP A 274 11.51 -13.03 0.72
CA ASP A 274 12.33 -13.66 1.76
C ASP A 274 11.52 -14.62 2.66
N THR A 275 10.18 -14.52 2.69
CA THR A 275 9.31 -15.48 3.39
C THR A 275 9.00 -16.73 2.58
N LEU A 276 9.31 -16.75 1.27
CA LEU A 276 9.03 -17.90 0.41
C LEU A 276 10.00 -19.04 0.73
N PRO A 277 9.51 -20.31 0.80
CA PRO A 277 10.39 -21.45 1.02
C PRO A 277 11.43 -21.57 -0.10
N SER A 278 12.71 -21.74 0.28
CA SER A 278 13.80 -21.90 -0.70
C SER A 278 13.70 -23.18 -1.54
N ASP A 279 12.91 -24.14 -1.07
CA ASP A 279 12.75 -25.47 -1.63
C ASP A 279 11.66 -25.50 -2.72
N GLU A 280 10.86 -24.44 -2.83
CA GLU A 280 9.80 -24.32 -3.82
C GLU A 280 10.36 -23.93 -5.21
N PRO A 281 9.72 -24.37 -6.30
CA PRO A 281 10.17 -24.05 -7.66
C PRO A 281 10.01 -22.57 -8.02
N PHE A 282 9.28 -21.79 -7.22
CA PHE A 282 8.99 -20.38 -7.47
C PHE A 282 9.96 -19.47 -6.73
N ALA A 283 10.74 -18.69 -7.48
CA ALA A 283 11.70 -17.73 -6.98
C ALA A 283 11.39 -16.30 -7.46
N VAL A 284 11.71 -15.32 -6.62
CA VAL A 284 11.52 -13.89 -6.89
C VAL A 284 12.83 -13.16 -6.65
N LYS A 285 13.23 -12.33 -7.62
CA LYS A 285 14.44 -11.51 -7.54
C LYS A 285 14.10 -10.05 -7.77
N VAL A 286 14.48 -9.20 -6.81
CA VAL A 286 14.27 -7.75 -6.89
C VAL A 286 15.56 -7.05 -7.31
N ALA A 287 15.48 -6.16 -8.29
CA ALA A 287 16.59 -5.36 -8.78
C ALA A 287 16.31 -3.86 -8.49
N ASN A 288 16.66 -3.43 -7.29
CA ASN A 288 16.37 -2.08 -6.78
C ASN A 288 16.79 -0.95 -7.74
N ARG A 289 17.99 -1.00 -8.32
CA ARG A 289 18.49 0.06 -9.22
C ARG A 289 17.80 0.11 -10.58
N ALA A 290 17.25 -1.02 -11.03
CA ALA A 290 16.57 -1.11 -12.32
C ALA A 290 15.05 -0.88 -12.19
N HIS A 291 14.54 -0.82 -10.95
CA HIS A 291 13.11 -0.86 -10.65
C HIS A 291 12.42 -2.09 -11.27
N GLU A 292 13.11 -3.23 -11.28
CA GLU A 292 12.63 -4.48 -11.87
C GLU A 292 12.45 -5.58 -10.83
N ILE A 293 11.45 -6.43 -11.05
CA ILE A 293 11.18 -7.64 -10.28
C ILE A 293 11.10 -8.79 -11.28
N THR A 294 11.90 -9.82 -11.10
CA THR A 294 11.89 -11.02 -11.94
C THR A 294 11.34 -12.19 -11.14
N THR A 295 10.30 -12.84 -11.65
CA THR A 295 9.80 -14.11 -11.11
C THR A 295 10.22 -15.25 -12.01
N THR A 296 10.61 -16.36 -11.41
CA THR A 296 11.04 -17.57 -12.09
C THR A 296 10.35 -18.77 -11.47
N TYR A 297 9.85 -19.70 -12.29
CA TYR A 297 9.30 -20.97 -11.85
C TYR A 297 10.08 -22.09 -12.56
N ALA A 298 10.78 -22.93 -11.80
CA ALA A 298 11.57 -24.05 -12.30
C ALA A 298 10.72 -25.30 -12.55
N ILE A 299 10.94 -25.96 -13.70
CA ILE A 299 10.31 -27.22 -14.11
C ILE A 299 11.38 -28.05 -14.83
N ASP A 300 11.85 -29.12 -14.19
CA ASP A 300 13.02 -29.89 -14.64
C ASP A 300 14.20 -28.93 -14.91
N ASP A 301 14.80 -28.99 -16.11
CA ASP A 301 15.89 -28.12 -16.56
C ASP A 301 15.42 -26.80 -17.22
N ALA A 302 14.12 -26.53 -17.23
CA ALA A 302 13.53 -25.36 -17.88
C ALA A 302 12.89 -24.40 -16.86
N THR A 303 12.78 -23.13 -17.23
CA THR A 303 12.16 -22.11 -16.37
C THR A 303 11.11 -21.30 -17.11
N MET A 304 9.97 -21.07 -16.48
CA MET A 304 9.04 -20.01 -16.86
C MET A 304 9.45 -18.73 -16.14
N ALA A 305 9.57 -17.61 -16.85
CA ALA A 305 10.02 -16.37 -16.23
C ALA A 305 9.27 -15.15 -16.76
N MET A 306 8.95 -14.23 -15.85
CA MET A 306 8.27 -12.97 -16.08
C MET A 306 9.06 -11.84 -15.41
N ARG A 307 9.06 -10.66 -16.03
CA ARG A 307 9.59 -9.42 -15.45
C ARG A 307 8.49 -8.41 -15.26
N LEU A 308 8.48 -7.76 -14.11
CA LEU A 308 7.69 -6.58 -13.82
C LEU A 308 8.62 -5.38 -13.65
N THR A 309 8.37 -4.30 -14.37
CA THR A 309 9.15 -3.06 -14.32
C THR A 309 8.27 -1.91 -13.84
N LEU A 310 8.76 -1.17 -12.84
CA LEU A 310 8.11 0.04 -12.35
C LEU A 310 8.64 1.26 -13.11
N PRO A 311 7.79 2.04 -13.80
CA PRO A 311 8.23 3.24 -14.51
C PRO A 311 8.69 4.34 -13.53
N PRO A 312 9.47 5.33 -14.00
CA PRO A 312 9.92 6.46 -13.17
C PRO A 312 8.78 7.22 -12.48
N SER A 313 7.63 7.42 -13.13
CA SER A 313 6.44 8.07 -12.57
C SER A 313 5.45 7.09 -11.91
N PHE A 314 5.89 5.89 -11.51
CA PHE A 314 5.04 4.95 -10.75
C PHE A 314 4.58 5.59 -9.42
N PRO A 315 3.31 5.45 -8.99
CA PRO A 315 2.25 4.64 -9.60
C PRO A 315 1.31 5.38 -10.57
N LEU A 316 1.56 6.67 -10.87
CA LEU A 316 0.77 7.39 -11.88
C LEU A 316 0.86 6.67 -13.23
N SER A 317 2.08 6.38 -13.68
CA SER A 317 2.31 5.45 -14.79
C SER A 317 2.18 3.99 -14.35
N SER A 318 1.57 3.17 -15.19
CA SER A 318 1.34 1.75 -14.89
C SER A 318 2.64 0.95 -14.92
N ALA A 319 2.77 0.00 -13.99
CA ALA A 319 3.79 -1.04 -14.09
C ALA A 319 3.64 -1.81 -15.42
N ARG A 320 4.77 -2.29 -15.95
CA ARG A 320 4.83 -3.10 -17.16
C ARG A 320 5.19 -4.53 -16.81
N ILE A 321 4.54 -5.49 -17.46
CA ILE A 321 4.88 -6.92 -17.33
C ILE A 321 5.32 -7.46 -18.69
N GLU A 322 6.46 -8.14 -18.71
CA GLU A 322 7.07 -8.76 -19.90
C GLU A 322 7.38 -10.23 -19.63
N GLY A 323 7.20 -11.08 -20.64
CA GLY A 323 7.58 -12.50 -20.56
C GLY A 323 9.05 -12.69 -20.95
N LEU A 324 9.86 -13.28 -20.07
CA LEU A 324 11.27 -13.56 -20.35
C LEU A 324 11.48 -14.98 -20.91
N SER A 325 10.75 -15.96 -20.37
CA SER A 325 10.84 -17.34 -20.83
C SER A 325 9.47 -18.01 -20.74
N ARG A 326 8.96 -18.43 -21.91
CA ARG A 326 7.73 -19.22 -22.04
C ARG A 326 8.08 -20.69 -22.27
N VAL A 327 7.47 -21.57 -21.48
CA VAL A 327 7.62 -23.02 -21.53
C VAL A 327 6.25 -23.65 -21.35
N ALA A 328 6.02 -24.84 -21.93
CA ALA A 328 4.85 -25.70 -21.71
C ALA A 328 3.46 -25.16 -22.15
N VAL A 329 3.32 -23.86 -22.42
CA VAL A 329 2.06 -23.24 -22.84
C VAL A 329 2.18 -22.51 -24.16
N ASN A 330 1.05 -22.39 -24.87
CA ASN A 330 0.98 -21.60 -26.11
C ASN A 330 1.04 -20.09 -25.83
N GLU A 331 1.26 -19.30 -26.88
CA GLU A 331 1.42 -17.84 -26.77
C GLU A 331 0.15 -17.16 -26.23
N GLN A 332 -1.03 -17.59 -26.68
CA GLN A 332 -2.30 -16.99 -26.25
C GLN A 332 -2.52 -17.12 -24.73
N LYS A 333 -2.27 -18.32 -24.18
CA LYS A 333 -2.41 -18.59 -22.75
C LYS A 333 -1.36 -17.82 -21.95
N TRP A 334 -0.12 -17.77 -22.43
CA TRP A 334 0.96 -16.99 -21.79
C TRP A 334 0.63 -15.49 -21.72
N GLN A 335 0.20 -14.91 -22.85
CA GLN A 335 -0.22 -13.51 -22.89
C GLN A 335 -1.44 -13.26 -22.00
N SER A 336 -2.34 -14.24 -21.87
CA SER A 336 -3.43 -14.16 -20.89
C SER A 336 -2.91 -14.08 -19.46
N TRP A 337 -1.90 -14.87 -19.09
CA TRP A 337 -1.32 -14.83 -17.75
C TRP A 337 -0.67 -13.49 -17.44
N LEU A 338 0.13 -12.94 -18.37
CA LEU A 338 0.75 -11.63 -18.19
C LEU A 338 -0.30 -10.53 -18.02
N ARG A 339 -1.38 -10.56 -18.81
CA ARG A 339 -2.50 -9.61 -18.66
C ARG A 339 -3.26 -9.76 -17.35
N THR A 340 -3.54 -10.99 -16.92
CA THR A 340 -4.25 -11.23 -15.65
C THR A 340 -3.38 -10.83 -14.46
N SER A 341 -2.07 -11.07 -14.50
CA SER A 341 -1.12 -10.57 -13.50
C SER A 341 -1.06 -9.05 -13.48
N LEU A 342 -1.03 -8.38 -14.64
CA LEU A 342 -1.07 -6.92 -14.69
C LEU A 342 -2.40 -6.38 -14.15
N GLY A 343 -3.52 -7.02 -14.50
CA GLY A 343 -4.86 -6.67 -14.02
C GLY A 343 -5.01 -6.82 -12.50
N ALA A 344 -4.31 -7.77 -11.89
CA ALA A 344 -4.30 -7.95 -10.43
C ALA A 344 -3.79 -6.69 -9.71
N ILE A 345 -2.78 -5.99 -10.26
CA ILE A 345 -2.29 -4.72 -9.70
C ILE A 345 -3.43 -3.70 -9.63
N THR A 346 -4.22 -3.57 -10.69
CA THR A 346 -5.34 -2.61 -10.72
C THR A 346 -6.48 -2.99 -9.78
N ILE A 347 -6.85 -4.28 -9.77
CA ILE A 347 -7.99 -4.81 -8.99
C ILE A 347 -7.69 -4.79 -7.49
N PHE A 348 -6.44 -5.06 -7.11
CA PHE A 348 -6.02 -5.18 -5.72
C PHE A 348 -5.26 -3.93 -5.25
N ASN A 349 -5.79 -2.75 -5.56
CA ASN A 349 -5.31 -1.46 -5.05
C ASN A 349 -3.79 -1.23 -5.17
N GLY A 350 -3.20 -1.59 -6.31
CA GLY A 350 -1.78 -1.40 -6.59
C GLY A 350 -0.87 -2.53 -6.08
N SER A 351 -1.42 -3.62 -5.53
CA SER A 351 -0.62 -4.71 -4.95
C SER A 351 0.23 -5.45 -6.00
N ILE A 352 1.54 -5.27 -5.90
CA ILE A 352 2.51 -5.97 -6.73
C ILE A 352 2.57 -7.46 -6.35
N ILE A 353 2.54 -7.76 -5.05
CA ILE A 353 2.61 -9.14 -4.54
C ILE A 353 1.47 -10.00 -5.09
N ASP A 354 0.26 -9.44 -5.22
CA ASP A 354 -0.88 -10.16 -5.81
C ASP A 354 -0.70 -10.46 -7.30
N ALA A 355 -0.02 -9.58 -8.04
CA ALA A 355 0.33 -9.83 -9.44
C ALA A 355 1.32 -11.00 -9.59
N LEU A 356 2.32 -11.07 -8.72
CA LEU A 356 3.31 -12.15 -8.68
C LEU A 356 2.68 -13.48 -8.25
N THR A 357 1.82 -13.43 -7.23
CA THR A 357 1.06 -14.59 -6.73
C THR A 357 0.07 -15.09 -7.78
N THR A 358 -0.58 -14.19 -8.53
CA THR A 358 -1.45 -14.54 -9.65
C THR A 358 -0.68 -15.27 -10.75
N PHE A 359 0.55 -14.83 -11.05
CA PHE A 359 1.41 -15.54 -12.00
C PHE A 359 1.79 -16.94 -11.49
N LYS A 360 2.25 -17.05 -10.23
CA LYS A 360 2.55 -18.34 -9.57
C LYS A 360 1.38 -19.32 -9.70
N ARG A 361 0.18 -18.89 -9.30
CA ARG A 361 -1.06 -19.70 -9.37
C ARG A 361 -1.40 -20.14 -10.80
N ASN A 362 -1.21 -19.27 -11.79
CA ASN A 362 -1.44 -19.60 -13.20
C ASN A 362 -0.49 -20.70 -13.70
N VAL A 363 0.80 -20.60 -13.32
CA VAL A 363 1.82 -21.60 -13.65
C VAL A 363 1.49 -22.93 -12.96
N GLU A 364 1.31 -22.94 -11.64
CA GLU A 364 0.96 -24.13 -10.87
C GLU A 364 -0.32 -24.81 -11.38
N GLY A 365 -1.34 -24.02 -11.70
CA GLY A 365 -2.59 -24.51 -12.26
C GLY A 365 -2.42 -25.18 -13.63
N ALA A 366 -1.47 -24.75 -14.45
CA ALA A 366 -1.16 -25.41 -15.72
C ALA A 366 -0.29 -26.66 -15.57
N MET A 367 0.56 -26.69 -14.55
CA MET A 367 1.42 -27.84 -14.25
C MET A 367 0.67 -28.94 -13.51
N LYS A 368 -0.44 -28.61 -12.83
CA LYS A 368 -1.29 -29.58 -12.14
C LYS A 368 -1.79 -30.67 -13.10
N GLY A 369 -1.43 -31.91 -12.81
CA GLY A 369 -1.86 -33.09 -13.59
C GLY A 369 -1.05 -33.35 -14.87
N GLN A 370 0.00 -32.57 -15.14
CA GLN A 370 0.96 -32.91 -16.19
C GLN A 370 1.85 -34.06 -15.72
N THR A 371 2.05 -35.06 -16.58
CA THR A 371 2.96 -36.18 -16.30
C THR A 371 4.22 -36.06 -17.15
N GLU A 372 5.31 -36.63 -16.65
CA GLU A 372 6.56 -36.72 -17.41
C GLU A 372 6.42 -37.58 -18.67
N CYS A 373 7.30 -37.32 -19.64
CA CYS A 373 7.47 -38.16 -20.82
C CYS A 373 8.11 -39.48 -20.41
N ALA A 374 7.51 -40.60 -20.79
CA ALA A 374 8.01 -41.92 -20.38
C ALA A 374 9.28 -42.41 -21.11
N ILE A 375 9.91 -41.55 -21.92
CA ILE A 375 11.22 -41.82 -22.55
C ILE A 375 12.34 -41.03 -21.83
N CYS A 376 12.14 -39.73 -21.61
CA CYS A 376 13.18 -38.85 -21.06
C CYS A 376 12.97 -38.51 -19.58
N TYR A 377 11.84 -38.92 -18.99
CA TYR A 377 11.47 -38.64 -17.60
C TYR A 377 11.49 -37.14 -17.27
N SER A 378 11.07 -36.32 -18.24
CA SER A 378 10.93 -34.87 -18.07
C SER A 378 9.52 -34.45 -18.47
N VAL A 379 8.97 -33.49 -17.75
CA VAL A 379 7.72 -32.81 -18.09
C VAL A 379 7.94 -31.87 -19.27
N VAL A 380 9.10 -31.22 -19.35
CA VAL A 380 9.44 -30.31 -20.44
C VAL A 380 10.46 -30.92 -21.39
N GLY A 381 10.10 -31.01 -22.68
CA GLY A 381 11.00 -31.50 -23.72
C GLY A 381 12.01 -30.45 -24.17
N SER A 382 12.99 -30.85 -24.98
CA SER A 382 13.99 -29.93 -25.56
C SER A 382 13.40 -28.82 -26.41
N ASP A 383 12.19 -29.01 -26.94
CA ASP A 383 11.41 -28.02 -27.70
C ASP A 383 10.54 -27.11 -26.80
N LYS A 384 10.74 -27.18 -25.47
CA LYS A 384 9.99 -26.44 -24.44
C LYS A 384 8.49 -26.77 -24.42
N ARG A 385 8.09 -27.94 -24.92
CA ARG A 385 6.70 -28.40 -24.93
C ARG A 385 6.46 -29.51 -23.91
N LEU A 386 5.20 -29.63 -23.51
CA LEU A 386 4.71 -30.75 -22.71
C LEU A 386 4.58 -32.01 -23.57
N PRO A 387 4.62 -33.21 -22.98
CA PRO A 387 4.36 -34.44 -23.71
C PRO A 387 2.89 -34.48 -24.11
N ASP A 388 2.64 -34.45 -25.43
CA ASP A 388 1.32 -34.35 -26.02
C ASP A 388 0.93 -35.61 -26.81
N LYS A 389 1.87 -36.54 -27.03
CA LYS A 389 1.62 -37.79 -27.76
C LYS A 389 1.26 -38.90 -26.79
N ARG A 390 -0.02 -39.28 -26.78
CA ARG A 390 -0.56 -40.32 -25.90
C ARG A 390 -0.70 -41.65 -26.62
N CYS A 391 -0.16 -42.72 -26.03
CA CYS A 391 -0.44 -44.07 -26.52
C CYS A 391 -1.91 -44.44 -26.27
N SER A 392 -2.64 -44.87 -27.30
CA SER A 392 -4.04 -45.32 -27.18
C SER A 392 -4.21 -46.56 -26.29
N THR A 393 -3.21 -47.46 -26.25
CA THR A 393 -3.26 -48.69 -25.47
C THR A 393 -2.88 -48.48 -24.00
N CYS A 394 -1.65 -48.00 -23.74
CA CYS A 394 -1.12 -47.89 -22.37
C CYS A 394 -1.31 -46.50 -21.74
N ARG A 395 -1.84 -45.53 -22.48
CA ARG A 395 -2.17 -44.16 -22.02
C ARG A 395 -1.00 -43.29 -21.54
N ASN A 396 0.24 -43.80 -21.58
CA ASN A 396 1.46 -43.03 -21.32
C ASN A 396 1.67 -41.92 -22.35
N LEU A 397 2.30 -40.84 -21.90
CA LEU A 397 2.57 -39.62 -22.67
C LEU A 397 4.05 -39.52 -23.07
N PHE A 398 4.28 -38.94 -24.24
CA PHE A 398 5.60 -38.77 -24.83
C PHE A 398 5.71 -37.39 -25.49
N HIS A 399 6.89 -36.76 -25.46
CA HIS A 399 7.17 -35.63 -26.34
C HIS A 399 7.28 -36.11 -27.78
N GLY A 400 6.77 -35.33 -28.73
CA GLY A 400 6.88 -35.66 -30.15
C GLY A 400 8.33 -35.88 -30.61
N GLY A 401 9.28 -35.08 -30.10
CA GLY A 401 10.71 -35.24 -30.42
C GLY A 401 11.33 -36.53 -29.86
N CYS A 402 10.98 -36.91 -28.63
CA CYS A 402 11.44 -38.15 -27.99
C CYS A 402 10.90 -39.38 -28.74
N LEU A 403 9.61 -39.37 -29.05
CA LEU A 403 8.94 -40.46 -29.77
C LEU A 403 9.46 -40.61 -31.20
N PHE A 404 9.70 -39.49 -31.89
CA PHE A 404 10.28 -39.50 -33.24
C PHE A 404 11.69 -40.10 -33.27
N LYS A 405 12.56 -39.72 -32.33
CA LYS A 405 13.90 -40.30 -32.18
C LYS A 405 13.82 -41.80 -31.92
N TRP A 406 12.90 -42.24 -31.05
CA TRP A 406 12.67 -43.65 -30.77
C TRP A 406 12.32 -44.44 -32.03
N PHE A 407 11.30 -44.03 -32.79
CA PHE A 407 10.90 -44.73 -34.02
C PHE A 407 12.00 -44.82 -35.06
N ARG A 408 12.80 -43.75 -35.18
CA ARG A 408 13.95 -43.74 -36.09
C ARG A 408 15.02 -44.75 -35.66
N SER A 409 15.24 -44.91 -34.35
CA SER A 409 16.23 -45.86 -33.82
C SER A 409 15.74 -47.31 -33.80
N SER A 410 14.45 -47.54 -33.56
CA SER A 410 13.88 -48.90 -33.46
C SER A 410 13.50 -49.49 -34.81
N GLY A 411 13.35 -48.67 -35.85
CA GLY A 411 12.87 -49.10 -37.17
C GLY A 411 11.38 -49.46 -37.21
N SER A 412 10.62 -49.15 -36.16
CA SER A 412 9.18 -49.44 -36.04
C SER A 412 8.43 -48.30 -35.35
N SER A 413 7.19 -48.05 -35.78
CA SER A 413 6.28 -47.08 -35.15
C SER A 413 5.49 -47.71 -33.99
N SER A 414 6.17 -48.43 -33.11
CA SER A 414 5.56 -49.11 -31.95
C SER A 414 5.86 -48.39 -30.64
N CYS A 415 4.88 -48.33 -29.74
CA CYS A 415 5.03 -47.71 -28.42
C CYS A 415 6.25 -48.26 -27.66
N PRO A 416 7.13 -47.41 -27.08
CA PRO A 416 8.31 -47.86 -26.33
C PRO A 416 7.99 -48.79 -25.16
N LEU A 417 6.83 -48.60 -24.52
CA LEU A 417 6.45 -49.33 -23.30
C LEU A 417 5.65 -50.59 -23.57
N CYS A 418 4.58 -50.50 -24.38
CA CYS A 418 3.68 -51.64 -24.60
C CYS A 418 3.86 -52.33 -25.95
N ARG A 419 4.77 -51.85 -26.81
CA ARG A 419 5.10 -52.39 -28.14
C ARG A 419 3.96 -52.51 -29.15
N ASN A 420 2.75 -52.06 -28.81
CA ASN A 420 1.64 -51.97 -29.77
C ASN A 420 1.90 -50.87 -30.81
N PRO A 421 1.32 -50.97 -32.03
CA PRO A 421 1.40 -49.92 -33.03
C PRO A 421 0.94 -48.58 -32.46
N PHE A 422 1.76 -47.55 -32.64
CA PHE A 422 1.48 -46.21 -32.14
C PHE A 422 0.79 -45.41 -33.25
N ASN A 423 -0.38 -44.87 -32.95
CA ASN A 423 -1.09 -44.01 -33.88
C ASN A 423 -0.64 -42.56 -33.67
N TYR A 424 0.06 -41.98 -34.65
CA TYR A 424 0.48 -40.57 -34.62
C TYR A 424 -0.74 -39.71 -34.98
N GLY A 425 -1.58 -39.46 -33.97
CA GLY A 425 -2.62 -38.43 -34.04
C GLY A 425 -2.01 -37.04 -34.08
#